data_AF-A0A2V8UGC3-F1
#
_entry.id   AF-A0A2V8UGC3-F1
#
_cell.length_a   1.000
_cell.length_b   1.000
_cell.length_c   1.000
_cell.angle_alpha   90.00
_cell.angle_beta   90.00
_cell.angle_gamma   90.00
#
_symmetry.space_group_name_H-M   'P 1'
#
loop_
_entity.id
_entity.type
_entity.pdbx_description
1 polymer ?
#
loop_
_entity_poly.entity_id
_entity_poly.type
_entity_poly.pdbx_seq_one_letter_code
_entity_poly.pdbx_strand_id
1 'polypeptide(L)' 'MEAWETEHPKAMNIQPLLVTPFNEEEPMISPDGRWVAYQSDESGAMEVYVS' A
#
# COMPACT_ATOMS: atom_id res chain seq x y z
N MET A 1 -38.78 -11.91 16.03
CA MET A 1 -38.28 -11.99 14.64
C MET A 1 -37.18 -10.96 14.54
N GLU A 2 -35.94 -11.40 14.75
CA GLU A 2 -34.78 -10.51 14.77
C GLU A 2 -34.35 -10.26 13.33
N ALA A 3 -34.50 -9.01 12.90
CA ALA A 3 -34.01 -8.54 11.62
C ALA A 3 -32.48 -8.49 11.70
N TRP A 4 -31.83 -9.39 10.96
CA TRP A 4 -30.42 -9.31 10.64
C TRP A 4 -30.24 -8.15 9.65
N GLU A 5 -30.28 -6.91 10.10
CA GLU A 5 -29.74 -5.84 9.25
C GLU A 5 -28.23 -6.00 9.27
N THR A 6 -27.71 -6.74 8.27
CA THR A 6 -26.29 -6.86 7.99
C THR A 6 -25.75 -5.47 7.72
N GLU A 7 -25.21 -4.81 8.76
CA GLU A 7 -24.34 -3.67 8.59
C GLU A 7 -23.11 -4.15 7.82
N HIS A 8 -23.18 -4.02 6.49
CA HIS A 8 -22.02 -4.21 5.64
C HIS A 8 -20.94 -3.26 6.15
N PRO A 9 -19.74 -3.76 6.51
CA PRO A 9 -18.69 -2.88 7.02
C PRO A 9 -18.49 -1.76 6.01
N LYS A 10 -18.61 -0.51 6.49
CA LYS A 10 -18.34 0.69 5.69
C LYS A 10 -17.00 0.44 5.00
N ALA A 11 -17.02 0.40 3.66
CA ALA A 11 -15.83 0.12 2.88
C ALA A 11 -14.70 1.02 3.40
N MET A 12 -13.60 0.39 3.83
CA MET A 12 -12.43 1.14 4.25
C MET A 12 -12.01 2.00 3.05
N ASN A 13 -11.81 3.30 3.26
CA ASN A 13 -11.28 4.20 2.23
C ASN A 13 -9.81 3.83 1.97
N ILE A 14 -9.58 2.79 1.17
CA ILE A 14 -8.25 2.35 0.73
C ILE A 14 -7.77 3.37 -0.30
N GLN A 15 -6.62 3.98 -0.05
CA GLN A 15 -5.95 4.91 -0.96
C GLN A 15 -4.56 4.34 -1.30
N PRO A 16 -4.10 4.45 -2.55
CA PRO A 16 -2.74 4.06 -2.88
C PRO A 16 -1.73 4.97 -2.18
N LEU A 17 -0.63 4.39 -1.69
CA LEU A 17 0.48 5.14 -1.09
C LEU A 17 1.37 5.80 -2.15
N LEU A 18 1.60 5.06 -3.23
CA LEU A 18 2.46 5.44 -4.35
C LEU A 18 1.76 5.06 -5.65
N VAL A 19 1.84 5.94 -6.65
CA VAL A 19 1.29 5.71 -7.99
C VAL A 19 2.27 6.30 -8.99
N THR A 20 3.14 5.47 -9.54
CA THR A 20 4.06 5.87 -10.62
C THR A 20 3.89 4.97 -11.85
N PRO A 21 4.53 5.30 -12.98
CA PRO A 21 4.58 4.42 -14.15
C PRO A 21 5.54 3.23 -14.02
N PHE A 22 6.32 3.15 -12.95
CA PHE A 22 7.38 2.15 -12.76
C PHE A 22 6.86 0.88 -12.09
N ASN A 23 7.64 -0.21 -12.18
CA ASN A 23 7.36 -1.38 -11.37
C ASN A 23 7.74 -1.10 -9.93
N GLU A 24 6.89 -1.51 -8.99
CA GLU A 24 7.07 -1.32 -7.55
C GLU A 24 6.78 -2.65 -6.84
N GLU A 25 7.77 -3.20 -6.15
CA GLU A 25 7.69 -4.56 -5.61
C GLU A 25 8.23 -4.65 -4.17
N GLU A 26 7.82 -5.72 -3.47
CA GLU A 26 8.30 -6.10 -2.14
C GLU A 26 8.30 -4.96 -1.08
N PRO A 27 7.16 -4.26 -0.85
CA PRO A 27 7.14 -3.16 0.11
C PRO A 27 7.27 -3.64 1.56
N MET A 28 8.04 -2.90 2.37
CA MET A 28 8.18 -3.11 3.81
C MET A 28 7.99 -1.79 4.56
N ILE A 29 7.12 -1.81 5.58
CA ILE A 29 6.83 -0.65 6.44
C ILE A 29 7.75 -0.69 7.66
N SER A 30 8.33 0.46 8.03
CA SER A 30 9.13 0.57 9.24
C SER A 30 8.27 0.31 10.51
N PRO A 31 8.84 -0.24 11.60
CA PRO A 31 8.08 -0.49 12.83
C PRO A 31 7.40 0.75 13.44
N ASP A 32 7.96 1.93 13.19
CA ASP A 32 7.41 3.21 13.64
C ASP A 32 6.44 3.86 12.62
N GLY A 33 6.20 3.21 11.48
CA GLY A 33 5.27 3.64 10.44
C GLY A 33 5.70 4.91 9.69
N ARG A 34 6.95 5.35 9.84
CA ARG A 34 7.45 6.58 9.22
C ARG A 34 8.05 6.40 7.83
N TRP A 35 8.42 5.17 7.48
CA TRP A 35 9.10 4.88 6.22
C TRP A 35 8.52 3.66 5.53
N VAL A 36 8.59 3.67 4.20
CA VAL A 36 8.39 2.48 3.37
C VAL A 36 9.61 2.25 2.50
N ALA A 37 10.17 1.04 2.57
CA ALA A 37 11.16 0.57 1.63
C ALA A 37 10.47 -0.28 0.55
N TYR A 38 10.87 -0.13 -0.70
CA TYR A 38 10.32 -0.90 -1.85
C TYR A 38 11.37 -1.00 -2.96
N GLN A 39 11.22 -1.98 -3.85
CA GLN A 39 12.02 -2.05 -5.07
C GLN A 39 11.33 -1.32 -6.21
N SER A 40 12.11 -0.63 -7.04
CA SER A 40 11.60 -0.04 -8.28
C SER A 40 12.63 -0.04 -9.41
N ASP A 41 12.12 -0.03 -10.66
CA ASP A 41 12.90 0.09 -11.88
C ASP A 41 12.99 1.52 -12.44
N GLU A 42 12.69 2.53 -11.62
CA GLU A 42 12.70 3.96 -11.99
C GLU A 42 14.01 4.43 -12.65
N SER A 43 15.16 3.89 -12.25
CA SER A 43 16.47 4.23 -12.83
C SER A 43 16.82 3.43 -14.10
N GLY A 44 15.96 2.50 -14.51
CA GLY A 44 16.20 1.53 -15.58
C GLY A 44 16.75 0.18 -15.10
N ALA A 45 16.89 -0.03 -13.79
CA ALA A 45 17.21 -1.30 -13.15
C ALA A 45 16.53 -1.41 -11.78
N MET A 46 16.29 -2.65 -11.30
CA MET A 46 15.70 -2.86 -9.97
C MET A 46 16.64 -2.39 -8.87
N GLU A 47 16.17 -1.44 -8.07
CA GLU A 47 16.88 -0.85 -6.94
C GLU A 47 15.94 -0.64 -5.74
N VAL A 48 16.50 -0.50 -4.54
CA VAL A 48 15.72 -0.24 -3.31
C VAL A 48 15.61 1.25 -3.04
N TYR A 49 14.38 1.73 -2.89
CA TYR A 49 14.02 3.11 -2.53
C TYR A 49 13.41 3.16 -1.13
N VAL A 50 13.50 4.34 -0.49
CA VAL A 50 12.87 4.63 0.81
C VAL A 50 12.13 5.96 0.71
N SER A 51 10.84 5.94 1.06
CA SER A 51 9.98 7.13 1.16
C SER A 51 9.44 7.34 2.57
#